data_AF-A0A1Y5JXX8-F1
#
_entry.id   AF-A0A1Y5JXX8-F1
#
_cell.length_a   1.000
_cell.length_b   1.000
_cell.length_c   1.000
_cell.angle_alpha   90.00
_cell.angle_beta   90.00
_cell.angle_gamma   90.00
#
_symmetry.space_group_name_H-M   'P 1'
#
loop_
_entity.id
_entity.type
_entity.pdbx_description
1 polymer ?
#
loop_
_entity_poly.entity_id
_entity_poly.type
_entity_poly.pdbx_seq_one_letter_code
_entity_poly.pdbx_strand_id
1 'polypeptide(L)'
;MRFLSIIGICFLSLIYSVNSFSNTPEARVLLTPQDALSQHAICWYEDKRYSEGAIINMANVRLICTVKNPNHNNSPLSWLMLNDKNEVIYPPRAKTIRVN
;
A
#
# COMPACT_ATOMS: atom_id res chain seq x y z
N MET A 1 46.77 -27.15 20.04
CA MET A 1 46.35 -25.84 19.49
C MET A 1 45.19 -25.95 18.50
N ARG A 2 45.24 -26.80 17.47
CA ARG A 2 44.14 -26.94 16.47
C ARG A 2 42.78 -27.36 17.07
N PHE A 3 42.75 -28.28 18.03
CA PHE A 3 41.51 -28.72 18.70
C PHE A 3 40.85 -27.61 19.55
N LEU A 4 41.65 -26.74 20.17
CA LEU A 4 41.13 -25.60 20.94
C LEU A 4 40.48 -24.55 20.03
N SER A 5 41.06 -24.31 18.85
CA SER A 5 40.48 -23.40 17.85
C SER A 5 39.16 -23.93 17.28
N ILE A 6 39.03 -25.25 17.07
CA ILE A 6 37.80 -25.86 16.56
C ILE A 6 36.66 -25.74 17.57
N ILE A 7 36.93 -26.01 18.86
CA ILE A 7 35.94 -25.88 19.93
C ILE A 7 35.49 -24.42 20.09
N GLY A 8 36.42 -23.46 20.00
CA GLY A 8 36.10 -22.03 20.04
C GLY A 8 35.18 -21.59 18.90
N ILE A 9 35.48 -22.00 17.67
CA ILE A 9 34.68 -21.66 16.48
C ILE A 9 33.25 -22.24 16.58
N CYS A 10 33.11 -23.47 17.07
CA CYS A 10 31.79 -24.07 17.30
C CYS A 10 30.97 -23.30 18.34
N PHE A 11 31.59 -22.87 19.44
CA PHE A 11 30.91 -22.08 20.47
C PHE A 11 30.41 -20.72 19.94
N LEU A 12 31.21 -20.06 19.10
CA LEU A 12 30.81 -18.81 18.43
C LEU A 12 29.56 -19.01 17.56
N SER A 13 29.50 -20.07 16.75
CA SER A 13 28.33 -20.33 15.90
C SER A 13 27.04 -20.61 16.68
N LEU A 14 27.14 -21.25 17.86
CA LEU A 14 25.98 -21.57 18.69
C LEU A 14 25.35 -20.31 19.32
N ILE A 15 26.15 -19.29 19.61
CA ILE A 15 25.68 -18.02 20.20
C ILE A 15 24.96 -17.15 19.15
N TYR A 16 25.33 -17.23 17.87
CA TYR A 16 24.69 -16.46 16.81
C TYR A 16 23.28 -16.98 16.43
N SER A 17 22.99 -18.27 16.61
CA SER A 17 21.69 -18.85 16.21
C SER A 17 20.55 -18.54 17.18
N VAL A 18 20.81 -18.43 18.49
CA VAL A 18 19.79 -18.15 19.51
C VAL A 18 19.20 -16.73 19.44
N ASN A 19 19.84 -15.82 18.71
CA ASN A 19 19.34 -14.46 18.51
C ASN A 19 18.43 -14.32 17.27
N SER A 20 18.15 -15.40 16.55
CA SER A 20 17.25 -15.38 15.39
C SER A 20 15.77 -15.53 15.80
N PHE A 21 15.25 -14.57 16.57
CA PHE A 21 13.81 -14.45 16.82
C PHE A 21 13.15 -13.58 15.75
N SER A 22 12.43 -14.21 14.81
CA SER A 22 11.58 -13.50 13.85
C SER A 22 10.23 -13.18 14.50
N ASN A 23 10.09 -11.99 15.09
CA ASN A 23 8.80 -11.44 15.54
C ASN A 23 8.01 -10.84 14.38
N THR A 24 7.90 -11.56 13.27
CA THR A 24 6.95 -11.20 12.21
C THR A 24 5.58 -11.71 12.64
N PRO A 25 4.64 -10.85 13.06
CA PRO A 25 3.27 -11.31 13.23
C PRO A 25 2.81 -11.87 11.89
N GLU A 26 2.47 -13.15 11.88
CA GLU A 26 1.92 -13.82 10.70
C GLU A 26 0.60 -13.12 10.40
N ALA A 27 0.61 -12.21 9.41
CA ALA A 27 -0.55 -11.44 9.02
C ALA A 27 -1.51 -12.37 8.26
N ARG A 28 -2.21 -13.24 9.00
CA ARG A 28 -3.30 -14.04 8.45
C ARG A 28 -4.47 -13.11 8.20
N VAL A 29 -4.53 -12.58 6.98
CA VAL A 29 -5.68 -11.83 6.50
C VAL A 29 -6.81 -12.85 6.30
N LEU A 30 -7.70 -12.96 7.30
CA LEU A 30 -8.96 -13.67 7.16
C LEU A 30 -9.83 -12.88 6.19
N LEU A 31 -9.95 -13.37 4.95
CA LEU A 31 -10.85 -12.81 3.95
C LEU A 31 -12.22 -13.44 4.14
N THR A 32 -13.16 -12.69 4.70
CA THR A 32 -14.57 -13.10 4.72
C THR A 32 -15.16 -12.91 3.32
N PRO A 33 -16.13 -13.72 2.85
CA PRO A 33 -16.75 -13.53 1.52
C PRO A 33 -17.36 -12.14 1.31
N GLN A 34 -17.80 -11.49 2.39
CA GLN A 34 -18.23 -10.08 2.39
C GLN A 34 -17.07 -9.11 2.10
N ASP A 35 -15.83 -9.42 2.48
CA ASP A 35 -14.62 -8.65 2.16
C ASP A 35 -14.16 -8.86 0.71
N ALA A 36 -14.58 -9.96 0.07
CA ALA A 36 -14.35 -10.19 -1.35
C ALA A 36 -15.37 -9.41 -2.23
N LEU A 37 -16.59 -9.19 -1.73
CA LEU A 37 -17.63 -8.38 -2.37
C LEU A 37 -17.45 -6.89 -2.12
N SER A 38 -17.03 -6.54 -0.91
CA SER A 38 -16.43 -5.24 -0.62
C SER A 38 -14.96 -5.33 -0.98
N GLN A 39 -14.64 -5.41 -2.27
CA GLN A 39 -13.38 -4.85 -2.74
C GLN A 39 -13.41 -3.39 -2.29
N HIS A 40 -12.92 -3.14 -1.08
CA HIS A 40 -12.90 -1.82 -0.48
C HIS A 40 -12.23 -0.98 -1.54
N ALA A 41 -12.96 -0.02 -2.09
CA ALA A 41 -12.39 0.83 -3.10
C ALA A 41 -11.21 1.50 -2.40
N ILE A 42 -10.00 1.11 -2.79
CA ILE A 42 -8.74 1.48 -2.15
C ILE A 42 -7.84 2.10 -3.18
N CYS A 43 -7.04 3.06 -2.76
CA CYS A 43 -5.95 3.56 -3.55
C CYS A 43 -4.65 2.89 -3.11
N TRP A 44 -3.82 2.51 -4.08
CA TRP A 44 -2.53 1.91 -3.84
C TRP A 44 -1.41 2.92 -4.06
N TYR A 45 -0.42 2.95 -3.17
CA TYR A 45 0.81 3.72 -3.33
C TYR A 45 1.93 3.10 -2.48
N GLU A 46 3.13 2.92 -3.04
CA GLU A 46 4.29 2.31 -2.34
C GLU A 46 3.94 1.01 -1.60
N ASP A 47 3.25 0.08 -2.28
CA ASP A 47 2.78 -1.21 -1.73
C ASP A 47 1.85 -1.10 -0.48
N LYS A 48 1.36 0.10 -0.20
CA LYS A 48 0.40 0.38 0.88
C LYS A 48 -0.99 0.63 0.32
N ARG A 49 -1.99 0.24 1.11
CA ARG A 49 -3.42 0.44 0.84
C ARG A 49 -3.90 1.67 1.59
N TYR A 50 -4.64 2.53 0.89
CA TYR A 50 -5.21 3.76 1.43
C TYR A 50 -6.73 3.75 1.23
N SER A 51 -7.44 4.16 2.28
CA SER A 51 -8.89 4.35 2.26
C SER A 51 -9.29 5.70 1.65
N GLU A 52 -10.58 5.89 1.40
CA GLU A 52 -11.14 7.19 1.03
C GLU A 52 -10.73 8.29 2.02
N GLY A 53 -10.42 9.47 1.49
CA GLY A 53 -9.99 10.65 2.24
C GLY A 53 -8.50 10.69 2.57
N ALA A 54 -7.73 9.62 2.32
CA ALA A 54 -6.29 9.64 2.51
C ALA A 54 -5.61 10.65 1.57
N ILE A 55 -4.61 11.37 2.07
CA ILE A 55 -3.83 12.35 1.30
C ILE A 55 -2.37 11.91 1.28
N ILE A 56 -1.76 11.90 0.09
CA ILE A 56 -0.33 11.64 -0.11
C ILE A 56 0.31 12.81 -0.88
N ASN A 57 1.60 12.99 -0.66
CA ASN A 57 2.42 13.91 -1.45
C ASN A 57 3.25 13.08 -2.42
N MET A 58 3.03 13.26 -3.72
CA MET A 58 3.81 12.60 -4.77
C MET A 58 4.62 13.67 -5.50
N ALA A 59 5.94 13.63 -5.37
CA ALA A 59 6.86 14.65 -5.84
C ALA A 59 6.51 16.07 -5.33
N ASN A 60 5.73 16.84 -6.10
CA ASN A 60 5.30 18.20 -5.73
C ASN A 60 3.78 18.41 -5.87
N VAL A 61 3.01 17.31 -5.95
CA VAL A 61 1.54 17.37 -6.01
C VAL A 61 0.94 16.65 -4.80
N ARG A 62 -0.13 17.24 -4.26
CA ARG A 62 -0.96 16.60 -3.23
C ARG A 62 -2.06 15.81 -3.91
N LEU A 63 -2.16 14.52 -3.58
CA LEU A 63 -3.18 13.62 -4.11
C LEU A 63 -4.09 13.17 -2.98
N ILE A 64 -5.39 13.10 -3.25
CA ILE A 64 -6.39 12.55 -2.35
C ILE A 64 -6.97 11.26 -2.95
N CYS A 65 -7.16 10.24 -2.12
CA CYS A 65 -7.89 9.04 -2.50
C CYS A 65 -9.39 9.32 -2.38
N THR A 66 -10.10 9.47 -3.50
CA THR A 66 -11.54 9.77 -3.48
C THR A 66 -12.22 9.21 -4.73
N VAL A 67 -13.55 9.30 -4.79
CA VAL A 67 -14.36 8.79 -5.90
C VAL A 67 -13.92 9.38 -7.24
N LYS A 68 -13.67 8.53 -8.23
CA LYS A 68 -13.24 8.97 -9.57
C LYS A 68 -14.26 9.85 -10.28
N ASN A 69 -15.54 9.51 -10.11
CA ASN A 69 -16.67 10.25 -10.67
C ASN A 69 -17.68 10.53 -9.55
N PRO A 70 -17.82 11.80 -9.12
CA PRO A 70 -18.66 12.16 -7.98
C PRO A 70 -20.16 12.00 -8.28
N ASN A 71 -20.54 11.87 -9.55
CA ASN A 71 -21.94 11.72 -9.95
C ASN A 71 -22.44 10.26 -9.88
N HIS A 72 -21.57 9.30 -9.56
CA HIS A 72 -21.92 7.87 -9.51
C HIS A 72 -21.84 7.36 -8.07
N ASN A 73 -22.92 6.77 -7.56
CA ASN A 73 -22.99 6.25 -6.18
C ASN A 73 -22.05 5.08 -5.88
N ASN A 74 -21.57 4.37 -6.92
CA ASN A 74 -20.64 3.24 -6.78
C ASN A 74 -19.39 3.45 -7.64
N SER A 75 -18.87 4.68 -7.59
CA SER A 75 -17.66 5.05 -8.32
C SER A 75 -16.42 4.45 -7.65
N PRO A 76 -15.45 3.90 -8.41
CA PRO A 76 -14.20 3.41 -7.81
C PRO A 76 -13.39 4.59 -7.26
N LEU A 77 -12.60 4.34 -6.21
CA LEU A 77 -11.63 5.32 -5.72
C LEU A 77 -10.43 5.45 -6.65
N SER A 78 -9.88 6.65 -6.72
CA SER A 78 -8.68 6.97 -7.48
C SER A 78 -7.92 8.12 -6.82
N TRP A 79 -6.63 8.22 -7.13
CA TRP A 79 -5.83 9.38 -6.73
C TRP A 79 -6.20 10.59 -7.60
N LEU A 80 -6.76 11.62 -6.98
CA LEU A 80 -7.09 12.89 -7.63
C LEU A 80 -6.23 14.01 -7.04
N MET A 81 -5.89 15.00 -7.86
CA MET A 81 -5.07 16.13 -7.41
C MET A 81 -5.88 17.08 -6.53
N LEU A 82 -5.22 17.63 -5.51
CA LEU A 82 -5.74 18.75 -4.73
C LEU A 82 -5.11 20.05 -5.22
N ASN A 83 -5.93 21.10 -5.37
CA ASN A 83 -5.43 22.45 -5.61
C ASN A 83 -4.89 23.09 -4.32
N ASP A 84 -4.43 24.34 -4.41
CA ASP A 84 -3.90 25.09 -3.26
C ASP A 84 -4.95 25.39 -2.19
N LYS A 85 -6.24 25.34 -2.55
CA LYS A 85 -7.40 25.51 -1.66
C LYS A 85 -7.92 24.19 -1.08
N ASN A 86 -7.21 23.08 -1.26
CA ASN A 86 -7.63 21.73 -0.88
C ASN A 86 -8.92 21.23 -1.58
N GLU A 87 -9.23 21.75 -2.76
CA GLU A 87 -10.34 21.28 -3.58
C GLU A 87 -9.85 20.21 -4.56
N VAL A 88 -10.69 19.20 -4.81
CA VAL A 88 -10.37 18.08 -5.71
C VAL A 88 -10.48 18.52 -7.17
N ILE A 89 -9.40 18.36 -7.93
CA ILE A 89 -9.35 18.61 -9.37
C ILE A 89 -9.73 17.33 -10.11
N TYR A 90 -10.90 17.32 -10.74
CA TYR A 90 -11.35 16.21 -11.59
C TYR A 90 -10.83 16.38 -13.02
N PRO A 91 -10.29 15.31 -13.65
CA PRO A 91 -9.84 15.40 -15.03
C PRO A 91 -11.02 15.63 -15.99
N PRO A 92 -10.84 16.45 -17.04
CA PRO A 92 -11.89 16.65 -18.04
C PRO A 92 -12.20 15.34 -18.76
N ARG A 93 -13.47 15.15 -19.13
CA ARG A 93 -13.88 13.96 -19.89
C ARG A 93 -13.17 13.92 -21.24
N ALA A 94 -12.66 12.75 -21.62
CA ALA A 94 -12.08 12.54 -22.93
C ALA A 94 -13.12 12.85 -24.02
N LYS A 95 -12.73 13.57 -25.07
CA LYS A 95 -13.58 13.80 -26.24
C LYS A 95 -13.66 12.50 -27.05
N THR A 96 -14.86 11.99 -27.28
CA THR A 96 -15.07 10.86 -28.18
C THR A 96 -14.76 11.29 -29.62
N ILE A 97 -13.81 10.63 -30.27
CA ILE A 97 -13.59 10.78 -31.72
C ILE A 97 -14.79 10.13 -32.41
N ARG A 98 -15.57 10.90 -33.17
CA ARG A 98 -16.59 10.36 -34.06
C ARG A 98 -15.91 10.06 -35.40
N VAL A 99 -15.91 8.80 -35.81
CA VAL A 99 -15.55 8.39 -37.17
C VAL A 99 -16.84 8.45 -37.99
N ASN A 100 -16.84 9.24 -39.06
CA ASN A 100 -17.90 9.29 -40.07
C ASN A 100 -17.42 8.55 -41.31
#